data_AF-A0A9K3PS99-F1
#
_entry.id   AF-A0A9K3PS99-F1
#
_cell.length_a   1.000
_cell.length_b   1.000
_cell.length_c   1.000
_cell.angle_alpha   90.00
_cell.angle_beta   90.00
_cell.angle_gamma   90.00
#
_symmetry.space_group_name_H-M   'P 1'
#
loop_
_entity.id
_entity.type
_entity.pdbx_description
1 polymer ?
#
loop_
_entity_poly.entity_id
_entity_poly.type
_entity_poly.pdbx_seq_one_letter_code
_entity_poly.pdbx_strand_id
1 'polypeptide(L)'
;MIGTTTALRRVSTLAFTAVSRLTMPYCVPSSFSSYSTSTALQATQYLLRYDYVPDVLEKRGPFREGHLGLAKQMIEEGTCLSGGPTGEVGMSVPTGALFIFTEETAAKAFVEGDPYVSNGIVTGHSIEEWNVVVQKE
;
A
#
# COMPACT_ATOMS: atom_id res chain seq x y z
N MET A 1 33.39 -25.31 50.32
CA MET A 1 33.53 -26.62 49.64
C MET A 1 33.54 -26.35 48.13
N ILE A 2 34.55 -25.71 47.55
CA ILE A 2 35.78 -26.29 46.96
C ILE A 2 35.71 -27.79 46.63
N GLY A 3 35.75 -28.09 45.33
CA GLY A 3 35.75 -29.43 44.74
C GLY A 3 36.06 -29.36 43.24
N THR A 4 37.29 -28.97 42.92
CA THR A 4 37.94 -29.06 41.60
C THR A 4 38.43 -30.48 41.33
N THR A 5 38.26 -31.06 40.12
CA THR A 5 39.20 -32.06 39.54
C THR A 5 38.84 -32.42 38.08
N THR A 6 39.72 -32.12 37.11
CA THR A 6 40.56 -33.09 36.32
C THR A 6 39.85 -33.53 35.02
N ALA A 7 40.41 -33.60 33.80
CA ALA A 7 41.74 -33.98 33.31
C ALA A 7 42.05 -33.22 32.01
N LEU A 8 43.27 -32.72 31.80
CA LEU A 8 44.37 -33.39 31.05
C LEU A 8 43.94 -34.14 29.77
N ARG A 9 44.34 -33.63 28.59
CA ARG A 9 45.29 -34.34 27.72
C ARG A 9 45.71 -33.47 26.52
N ARG A 10 47.04 -33.34 26.40
CA ARG A 10 47.77 -33.01 25.17
C ARG A 10 47.44 -34.04 24.09
N VAL A 11 47.63 -33.69 22.81
CA VAL A 11 48.69 -34.27 21.94
C VAL A 11 48.41 -33.96 20.46
N SER A 12 49.51 -33.62 19.78
CA SER A 12 49.83 -33.75 18.35
C SER A 12 49.11 -32.96 17.28
N THR A 13 49.82 -31.92 16.85
CA THR A 13 50.05 -31.55 15.46
C THR A 13 50.52 -32.75 14.62
N LEU A 14 49.81 -33.07 13.54
CA LEU A 14 50.40 -33.68 12.35
C LEU A 14 49.78 -33.05 11.11
N ALA A 15 50.68 -32.57 10.25
CA ALA A 15 50.41 -31.96 8.97
C ALA A 15 49.72 -32.96 8.03
N PHE A 16 48.76 -32.46 7.24
CA PHE A 16 48.30 -33.16 6.05
C PHE A 16 48.50 -32.28 4.83
N THR A 17 49.23 -32.85 3.89
CA THR A 17 49.67 -32.34 2.62
C THR A 17 48.51 -32.08 1.65
N ALA A 18 48.75 -31.13 0.76
CA ALA A 18 47.87 -30.66 -0.30
C ALA A 18 47.29 -31.78 -1.18
N VAL A 19 46.01 -31.65 -1.53
CA VAL A 19 45.40 -32.32 -2.67
C VAL A 19 44.72 -31.29 -3.57
N SER A 20 45.37 -31.13 -4.72
CA SER A 20 44.85 -30.93 -6.08
C SER A 20 43.47 -30.30 -6.29
N ARG A 21 43.49 -29.22 -7.06
CA ARG A 21 42.34 -28.57 -7.71
C ARG A 21 41.55 -29.56 -8.56
N LEU A 22 40.24 -29.64 -8.32
CA LEU A 22 39.26 -29.93 -9.36
C LEU A 22 38.15 -28.87 -9.24
N THR A 23 38.19 -27.91 -10.16
CA THR A 23 37.13 -26.93 -10.38
C THR A 23 35.88 -27.66 -10.86
N MET A 24 34.89 -27.77 -9.97
CA MET A 24 33.53 -28.13 -10.32
C MET A 24 32.85 -26.92 -10.98
N PRO A 25 32.30 -27.02 -12.20
CA PRO A 25 31.40 -26.00 -12.70
C PRO A 25 30.09 -26.11 -11.91
N TYR A 26 29.96 -25.34 -10.83
CA TYR A 26 28.67 -25.13 -10.18
C TYR A 26 27.79 -24.34 -11.16
N CYS A 27 26.97 -25.05 -11.93
CA CYS A 27 25.85 -24.46 -12.64
C CYS A 27 24.80 -24.11 -11.58
N VAL A 28 24.76 -22.85 -11.17
CA VAL A 28 23.65 -22.32 -10.36
C VAL A 28 22.44 -22.25 -11.29
N PRO A 29 21.34 -22.98 -11.03
CA PRO A 29 20.12 -22.77 -11.79
C PRO A 29 19.61 -21.36 -11.48
N SER A 30 19.86 -20.44 -12.40
CA SER A 30 19.20 -19.14 -12.43
C SER A 30 17.71 -19.37 -12.62
N SER A 31 16.98 -19.33 -11.52
CA SER A 31 15.54 -19.18 -11.52
C SER A 31 15.19 -18.04 -10.58
N PHE A 32 15.70 -16.85 -10.91
CA PHE A 32 14.95 -15.66 -10.54
C PHE A 32 13.69 -15.69 -11.39
N SER A 33 12.64 -16.21 -10.77
CA SER A 33 11.28 -16.06 -11.22
C SER A 33 10.99 -14.57 -11.29
N SER A 34 11.23 -13.98 -12.46
CA SER A 34 10.81 -12.62 -12.76
C SER A 34 9.30 -12.65 -13.04
N TYR A 35 8.51 -12.94 -12.01
CA TYR A 35 7.16 -12.41 -11.99
C TYR A 35 7.28 -10.96 -11.52
N SER A 36 7.66 -10.09 -12.46
CA SER A 36 7.07 -8.76 -12.39
C SER A 36 5.62 -8.98 -12.76
N THR A 37 4.78 -9.14 -11.74
CA THR A 37 3.33 -8.99 -11.93
C THR A 37 3.13 -7.51 -12.23
N SER A 38 3.35 -7.13 -13.48
CA SER A 38 2.75 -5.91 -14.01
C SER A 38 1.27 -6.20 -13.98
N THR A 39 0.62 -5.75 -12.91
CA THR A 39 -0.83 -5.69 -12.84
C THR A 39 -1.25 -4.96 -14.10
N ALA A 40 -1.84 -5.69 -15.06
CA ALA A 40 -2.36 -5.11 -16.27
C ALA A 40 -3.32 -4.02 -15.83
N LEU A 41 -2.90 -2.78 -16.08
CA LEU A 41 -3.59 -1.60 -15.61
C LEU A 41 -4.98 -1.63 -16.22
N GLN A 42 -6.00 -1.83 -15.38
CA GLN A 42 -7.38 -1.78 -15.82
C GLN A 42 -7.56 -0.44 -16.52
N ALA A 43 -7.83 -0.49 -17.83
CA ALA A 43 -7.74 0.66 -18.73
C ALA A 43 -8.78 1.75 -18.42
N THR A 44 -9.73 1.44 -17.53
CA THR A 44 -10.78 2.34 -17.10
C THR A 44 -10.83 2.35 -15.57
N GLN A 45 -10.72 3.54 -15.00
CA GLN A 45 -10.85 3.83 -13.57
C GLN A 45 -12.00 4.81 -13.39
N TYR A 46 -12.41 5.05 -12.15
CA TYR A 46 -13.49 5.99 -11.83
C TYR A 46 -13.01 7.03 -10.83
N LEU A 47 -13.10 8.30 -11.23
CA LEU A 47 -12.74 9.43 -10.40
C LEU A 47 -13.98 9.92 -9.66
N LEU A 48 -13.92 9.90 -8.34
CA LEU A 48 -14.91 10.53 -7.48
C LEU A 48 -14.35 11.85 -6.96
N ARG A 49 -15.04 12.95 -7.26
CA ARG A 49 -14.72 14.27 -6.74
C ARG A 49 -15.79 14.73 -5.76
N TYR A 50 -15.36 15.29 -4.63
CA TYR A 50 -16.20 15.90 -3.62
C TYR A 50 -15.97 17.40 -3.52
N ASP A 51 -17.04 18.12 -3.21
CA ASP A 51 -17.03 19.48 -2.72
C ASP A 51 -17.41 19.48 -1.23
N TYR A 52 -16.66 20.21 -0.41
CA TYR A 52 -16.90 20.32 1.02
C TYR A 52 -17.55 21.64 1.40
N VAL A 53 -18.20 21.64 2.57
CA VAL A 53 -18.64 22.87 3.25
C VAL A 53 -17.45 23.75 3.64
N PRO A 54 -17.61 25.09 3.70
CA PRO A 54 -16.53 26.00 4.10
C PRO A 54 -15.95 25.74 5.49
N ASP A 55 -16.76 25.23 6.43
CA ASP A 55 -16.41 24.92 7.83
C ASP A 55 -16.12 23.42 8.06
N VAL A 56 -15.47 22.79 7.07
CA VAL A 56 -15.19 21.35 7.07
C VAL A 56 -14.28 20.92 8.20
N LEU A 57 -13.34 21.75 8.66
CA LEU A 57 -12.40 21.38 9.72
C LEU A 57 -13.10 21.18 11.05
N GLU A 58 -14.09 22.02 11.32
CA GLU A 58 -14.90 22.03 12.53
C GLU A 58 -15.88 20.85 12.54
N LYS A 59 -16.53 20.58 11.39
CA LYS A 59 -17.59 19.57 11.29
C LYS A 59 -17.08 18.13 11.16
N ARG A 60 -15.93 17.93 10.50
CA ARG A 60 -15.50 16.57 10.09
C ARG A 60 -14.94 15.72 11.22
N GLY A 61 -14.52 16.31 12.34
CA GLY A 61 -13.80 15.62 13.41
C GLY A 61 -14.43 14.29 13.85
N PRO A 62 -15.72 14.27 14.22
CA PRO A 62 -16.41 13.04 14.65
C PRO A 62 -16.55 11.96 13.57
N PHE A 63 -16.56 12.36 12.29
CA PHE A 63 -16.89 11.47 11.16
C PHE A 63 -15.65 11.02 10.37
N ARG A 64 -14.50 11.67 10.59
CA ARG A 64 -13.28 11.46 9.83
C ARG A 64 -12.76 10.03 9.94
N GLU A 65 -12.87 9.44 11.11
CA GLU A 65 -12.42 8.06 11.33
C GLU A 65 -13.26 7.08 10.50
N GLY A 66 -14.59 7.22 10.50
CA GLY A 66 -15.47 6.38 9.68
C GLY A 66 -15.24 6.57 8.19
N HIS A 67 -15.09 7.81 7.72
CA HIS A 67 -14.77 8.13 6.33
C HIS A 67 -13.46 7.47 5.87
N LEU A 68 -12.39 7.59 6.67
CA LEU A 68 -11.09 6.98 6.35
C LEU A 68 -11.12 5.45 6.51
N GLY A 69 -11.90 4.92 7.46
CA GLY A 69 -12.09 3.49 7.66
C GLY A 69 -12.73 2.84 6.44
N LEU A 70 -13.81 3.44 5.91
CA LEU A 70 -14.46 2.99 4.69
C LEU A 70 -13.49 2.96 3.50
N ALA A 71 -12.73 4.04 3.29
CA ALA A 71 -11.76 4.11 2.19
C ALA A 71 -10.66 3.05 2.33
N LYS A 72 -10.14 2.84 3.56
CA LYS A 72 -9.12 1.81 3.82
C LYS A 72 -9.64 0.41 3.56
N GLN A 73 -10.86 0.09 4.01
CA GLN A 73 -11.47 -1.21 3.74
C GLN A 73 -11.57 -1.45 2.22
N MET A 74 -12.03 -0.47 1.46
CA MET A 74 -12.13 -0.60 0.00
C MET A 74 -10.76 -0.68 -0.69
N ILE A 75 -9.71 -0.08 -0.11
CA ILE A 75 -8.32 -0.28 -0.57
C ILE A 75 -7.87 -1.72 -0.32
N GLU A 76 -8.16 -2.29 0.84
CA GLU A 76 -7.83 -3.69 1.16
C GLU A 76 -8.57 -4.67 0.23
N GLU A 77 -9.79 -4.34 -0.17
CA GLU A 77 -10.59 -5.09 -1.15
C GLU A 77 -10.14 -4.86 -2.61
N GLY A 78 -9.30 -3.85 -2.86
CA GLY A 78 -8.83 -3.49 -4.20
C GLY A 78 -9.86 -2.74 -5.06
N THR A 79 -10.95 -2.26 -4.47
CA THR A 79 -12.00 -1.50 -5.16
C THR A 79 -11.74 0.01 -5.16
N CYS A 80 -10.96 0.50 -4.19
CA CYS A 80 -10.40 1.86 -4.15
C CYS A 80 -8.88 1.81 -4.33
N LEU A 81 -8.33 2.60 -5.24
CA LEU A 81 -6.89 2.67 -5.51
C LEU A 81 -6.20 3.73 -4.64
N SER A 82 -6.82 4.90 -4.50
CA SER A 82 -6.29 5.99 -3.67
C SER A 82 -7.34 7.06 -3.40
N GLY A 83 -7.10 7.91 -2.42
CA GLY A 83 -7.86 9.13 -2.26
C GLY A 83 -7.29 10.09 -1.24
N GLY A 84 -7.70 11.35 -1.33
CA GLY A 84 -7.18 12.41 -0.48
C GLY A 84 -7.90 13.75 -0.64
N PRO A 85 -7.64 14.71 0.26
CA PRO A 85 -8.21 16.04 0.18
C PRO A 85 -7.69 16.82 -1.03
N THR A 86 -8.53 17.68 -1.59
CA THR A 86 -8.21 18.61 -2.68
C THR A 86 -8.49 20.05 -2.27
N GLY A 87 -7.80 20.97 -2.96
CA GLY A 87 -7.91 22.41 -2.77
C GLY A 87 -6.75 23.14 -3.42
N GLU A 88 -6.59 24.42 -3.05
CA GLU A 88 -5.52 25.28 -3.53
C GLU A 88 -4.12 24.74 -3.17
N VAL A 89 -3.11 25.13 -3.94
CA VAL A 89 -1.72 24.71 -3.68
C VAL A 89 -1.28 25.24 -2.31
N GLY A 90 -0.78 24.36 -1.44
CA GLY A 90 -0.40 24.70 -0.07
C GLY A 90 -1.57 24.85 0.91
N MET A 91 -2.75 24.32 0.54
CA MET A 91 -3.95 24.27 1.36
C MET A 91 -3.70 23.87 2.83
N SER A 92 -4.24 24.67 3.75
CA SER A 92 -4.43 24.28 5.15
C SER A 92 -5.85 23.76 5.41
N VAL A 93 -6.82 24.22 4.61
CA VAL A 93 -8.23 23.84 4.68
C VAL A 93 -8.61 23.19 3.34
N PRO A 94 -9.18 21.97 3.33
CA PRO A 94 -9.65 21.36 2.10
C PRO A 94 -10.97 21.94 1.62
N THR A 95 -11.07 22.13 0.31
CA THR A 95 -12.32 22.50 -0.37
C THR A 95 -13.03 21.28 -0.93
N GLY A 96 -12.35 20.13 -0.99
CA GLY A 96 -12.92 18.89 -1.49
C GLY A 96 -12.06 17.66 -1.21
N ALA A 97 -12.36 16.58 -1.93
CA ALA A 97 -11.52 15.40 -2.02
C ALA A 97 -11.61 14.76 -3.40
N LEU A 98 -10.62 13.92 -3.71
CA LEU A 98 -10.58 13.09 -4.89
C LEU A 98 -10.27 11.66 -4.49
N PHE A 99 -11.00 10.71 -5.06
CA PHE A 99 -10.77 9.28 -4.92
C PHE A 99 -10.75 8.62 -6.29
N ILE A 100 -10.02 7.51 -6.39
CA ILE A 100 -9.87 6.72 -7.61
C ILE A 100 -10.33 5.29 -7.31
N PHE A 101 -11.33 4.81 -8.03
CA PHE A 101 -11.91 3.48 -7.89
C PHE A 101 -11.69 2.63 -9.15
N THR A 102 -11.76 1.32 -9.01
CA THR A 102 -11.67 0.37 -10.13
C THR A 102 -13.01 0.16 -10.84
N GLU A 103 -14.13 0.42 -10.15
CA GLU A 103 -15.49 0.24 -10.67
C GLU A 103 -16.39 1.43 -10.32
N GLU A 104 -17.37 1.74 -11.17
CA GLU A 104 -18.34 2.82 -10.93
C GLU A 104 -19.23 2.51 -9.71
N THR A 105 -19.62 1.25 -9.57
CA THR A 105 -20.42 0.72 -8.45
C THR A 105 -19.71 0.90 -7.12
N ALA A 106 -18.39 0.68 -7.08
CA ALA A 106 -17.58 0.93 -5.90
C ALA A 106 -17.59 2.41 -5.52
N ALA A 107 -17.37 3.33 -6.48
CA ALA A 107 -17.45 4.75 -6.22
C ALA A 107 -18.82 5.18 -5.67
N LYS A 108 -19.93 4.67 -6.25
CA LYS A 108 -21.29 4.92 -5.75
C LYS A 108 -21.51 4.38 -4.34
N ALA A 109 -21.06 3.16 -4.06
CA ALA A 109 -21.16 2.56 -2.74
C ALA A 109 -20.37 3.36 -1.69
N PHE A 110 -19.20 3.91 -2.05
CA PHE A 110 -18.45 4.80 -1.18
C PHE A 110 -19.26 6.06 -0.84
N VAL A 111 -19.85 6.72 -1.84
CA VAL A 111 -20.70 7.91 -1.63
C VAL A 111 -21.88 7.60 -0.70
N GLU A 112 -22.57 6.48 -0.93
CA GLU A 112 -23.74 6.08 -0.12
C GLU A 112 -23.36 5.75 1.33
N GLY A 113 -22.19 5.14 1.55
CA GLY A 113 -21.70 4.75 2.87
C GLY A 113 -20.94 5.84 3.63
N ASP A 114 -20.54 6.93 2.97
CA ASP A 114 -19.66 7.93 3.56
C ASP A 114 -20.38 8.78 4.64
N PRO A 115 -19.89 8.78 5.90
CA PRO A 115 -20.47 9.61 6.94
C PRO A 115 -20.35 11.12 6.64
N TYR A 116 -19.40 11.56 5.81
CA TYR A 116 -19.37 12.96 5.38
C TYR A 116 -20.55 13.34 4.47
N VAL A 117 -21.06 12.42 3.67
CA VAL A 117 -22.21 12.64 2.80
C VAL A 117 -23.48 12.69 3.63
N SER A 118 -23.72 11.67 4.45
CA SER A 118 -24.93 11.60 5.29
C SER A 118 -25.02 12.71 6.34
N ASN A 119 -23.89 13.29 6.77
CA ASN A 119 -23.85 14.42 7.72
C ASN A 119 -23.68 15.79 7.06
N GLY A 120 -23.84 15.90 5.73
CA GLY A 120 -23.86 17.17 5.02
C GLY A 120 -22.54 17.94 5.03
N ILE A 121 -21.41 17.24 5.20
CA ILE A 121 -20.06 17.81 5.05
C ILE A 121 -19.69 17.88 3.58
N VAL A 122 -20.07 16.87 2.80
CA VAL A 122 -20.02 16.88 1.34
C VAL A 122 -21.26 17.61 0.82
N THR A 123 -21.05 18.69 0.08
CA THR A 123 -22.12 19.51 -0.52
C THR A 123 -22.45 19.08 -1.95
N GLY A 124 -21.51 18.43 -2.63
CA GLY A 124 -21.66 17.93 -3.98
C GLY A 124 -20.65 16.83 -4.29
N HIS A 125 -20.99 15.96 -5.23
CA HIS A 125 -20.08 14.95 -5.75
C HIS A 125 -20.29 14.70 -7.24
N SER A 126 -19.23 14.28 -7.94
CA SER A 126 -19.29 13.76 -9.30
C SER A 126 -18.48 12.48 -9.43
N ILE A 127 -18.97 11.54 -10.25
CA ILE A 127 -18.25 10.33 -10.63
C ILE A 127 -18.00 10.41 -12.13
N GLU A 128 -16.73 10.30 -12.53
CA GLU A 128 -16.30 10.38 -13.93
C GLU A 128 -15.50 9.14 -14.31
N GLU A 129 -15.83 8.55 -15.45
CA GLU A 129 -15.01 7.49 -16.04
C GLU A 129 -13.67 8.10 -16.52
N TRP A 130 -12.57 7.48 -16.12
CA TRP A 130 -11.21 7.93 -16.45
C TRP A 130 -10.42 6.82 -17.15
N ASN A 131 -10.20 7.02 -18.44
CA ASN A 131 -9.42 6.11 -19.26
C ASN A 131 -7.92 6.39 -19.12
N VAL A 132 -7.23 5.55 -18.38
CA VAL A 132 -5.83 5.79 -17.99
C VAL A 132 -4.90 5.34 -19.11
N VAL A 133 -4.26 6.31 -19.75
CA VAL A 133 -3.33 6.10 -20.87
C VAL A 133 -1.87 6.02 -20.41
N VAL A 134 -1.53 6.76 -19.35
CA VAL A 134 -0.16 6.86 -18.82
C VAL A 134 -0.20 6.76 -17.31
N GLN A 135 0.61 5.87 -16.74
CA GLN A 135 0.81 5.78 -15.31
C GLN A 135 2.20 5.23 -14.98
N LYS A 136 2.62 5.41 -13.74
CA LYS A 136 3.89 4.92 -13.24
C LYS A 136 3.83 3.38 -13.10
N GLU A 137 4.89 2.71 -13.52
CA GLU A 137 5.12 1.27 -13.26
C GLU A 137 5.37 0.97 -11.78
#